data_AF-A0A957V4I7-F1
#
_entry.id   AF-A0A957V4I7-F1
#
_cell.length_a   1.000
_cell.length_b   1.000
_cell.length_c   1.000
_cell.angle_alpha   90.00
_cell.angle_beta   90.00
_cell.angle_gamma   90.00
#
_symmetry.space_group_name_H-M   'P 1'
#
loop_
_entity.id
_entity.type
_entity.pdbx_description
1 polymer ?
#
loop_
_entity_poly.entity_id
_entity_poly.type
_entity_poly.pdbx_seq_one_letter_code
_entity_poly.pdbx_strand_id
1 'polypeptide(L)' 'EIQPGEVVRIDANGYDIVQGAPPQPLAFCTFEQIYFARPDSLLNGKLVHQTRQKLGKQLAKESPAHADIVVPVPDS' A
#
# COMPACT_ATOMS: atom_id res chain seq x y z
N GLU A 1 -2.67 3.85 11.27
CA GLU A 1 -2.17 4.86 10.32
C GLU A 1 -2.58 6.22 10.83
N ILE A 2 -1.79 7.25 10.52
CA ILE A 2 -2.11 8.64 10.82
C ILE A 2 -3.05 9.15 9.73
N GLN A 3 -4.17 9.75 10.12
CA GLN A 3 -5.16 10.23 9.15
C GLN A 3 -4.67 11.48 8.42
N PRO A 4 -5.19 11.77 7.21
CA PRO A 4 -4.85 13.00 6.50
C PRO A 4 -5.10 14.25 7.34
N GLY A 5 -4.06 15.05 7.53
CA GLY A 5 -4.12 16.29 8.31
C GLY A 5 -3.94 16.12 9.83
N GLU A 6 -3.75 14.90 10.34
CA GLU A 6 -3.36 14.67 11.72
C GLU A 6 -1.87 14.97 11.94
N VAL A 7 -1.58 15.48 13.14
CA VAL A 7 -0.23 15.69 13.66
C VAL A 7 -0.10 14.89 14.94
N VAL A 8 0.92 14.05 15.02
CA VAL A 8 1.27 13.33 16.25
C VAL A 8 2.36 14.11 16.96
N ARG A 9 2.10 14.56 18.19
CA ARG A 9 3.10 15.15 19.07
C ARG A 9 3.49 14.12 20.13
N ILE A 10 4.79 13.91 20.29
CA ILE A 10 5.35 12.93 21.23
C ILE A 10 6.33 13.66 22.14
N ASP A 11 6.17 13.52 23.45
CA ASP A 11 7.06 14.10 24.46
C ASP A 11 7.31 13.10 25.62
N ALA A 12 7.97 13.57 26.70
CA ALA A 12 8.31 12.73 27.84
C ALA A 12 7.08 12.19 28.62
N ASN A 13 5.90 12.80 28.43
CA ASN A 13 4.64 12.41 29.09
C ASN A 13 3.77 11.49 28.23
N GLY A 14 4.18 11.20 26.98
CA GLY A 14 3.45 10.32 26.07
C GLY A 14 3.26 10.93 24.68
N TYR A 15 2.08 10.73 24.10
CA TYR A 15 1.74 11.31 22.82
C TYR A 15 0.30 11.81 22.78
N ASP A 16 0.07 12.83 21.96
CA ASP A 16 -1.26 13.32 21.62
C ASP A 16 -1.37 13.50 20.10
N ILE A 17 -2.60 13.41 19.60
CA ILE A 17 -2.92 13.58 18.18
C ILE A 17 -3.82 14.80 18.06
N VAL A 18 -3.43 15.74 17.20
CA VAL A 18 -4.18 16.96 16.94
C VAL A 18 -4.47 17.11 15.45
N GLN A 19 -5.60 17.73 15.11
CA GLN A 19 -5.94 18.04 13.72
C GLN A 19 -5.19 19.32 13.29
N GLY A 20 -4.13 19.17 12.50
CA GLY A 20 -3.31 20.28 12.01
C GLY A 20 -3.84 20.93 10.73
N ALA A 21 -4.61 20.19 9.92
CA ALA A 21 -5.27 20.69 8.72
C ALA A 21 -6.67 20.09 8.59
N PRO A 22 -7.64 20.71 7.88
CA PRO A 22 -8.98 20.13 7.71
C PRO A 22 -8.92 18.71 7.14
N PRO A 23 -9.75 17.77 7.63
CA PRO A 23 -9.82 16.42 7.07
C PRO A 23 -10.09 16.46 5.57
N GLN A 24 -9.39 15.61 4.83
CA GLN A 24 -9.54 15.46 3.38
C GLN A 24 -9.92 14.02 3.03
N PRO A 25 -10.58 13.79 1.88
CA PRO A 25 -10.78 12.45 1.35
C PRO A 25 -9.45 11.71 1.25
N LEU A 26 -9.47 10.44 1.63
CA LEU A 26 -8.29 9.61 1.64
C LEU A 26 -7.86 9.28 0.21
N ALA A 27 -6.71 9.79 -0.20
CA ALA A 27 -6.09 9.52 -1.50
C ALA A 27 -4.72 8.88 -1.30
N PHE A 28 -4.68 7.56 -1.17
CA PHE A 28 -3.41 6.83 -1.08
C PHE A 28 -2.70 6.79 -2.43
N CYS A 29 -1.37 6.87 -2.39
CA CYS A 29 -0.54 6.64 -3.55
C CYS A 29 -0.65 5.19 -4.01
N THR A 30 -1.25 4.94 -5.16
CA THR A 30 -1.37 3.58 -5.73
C THR A 30 0.00 2.93 -5.98
N PHE A 31 1.04 3.73 -6.25
CA PHE A 31 2.39 3.21 -6.48
C PHE A 31 3.01 2.57 -5.24
N GLU A 32 2.55 2.88 -4.02
CA GLU A 32 2.98 2.17 -2.81
C GLU A 32 2.55 0.69 -2.87
N GLN A 33 1.32 0.42 -3.32
CA GLN A 33 0.82 -0.95 -3.48
C GLN A 33 1.49 -1.69 -4.64
N ILE A 34 1.80 -0.97 -5.73
CA ILE A 34 2.34 -1.56 -6.95
C ILE A 34 3.83 -1.84 -6.82
N TYR A 35 4.61 -0.92 -6.24
CA TYR A 35 6.06 -0.90 -6.40
C TYR A 35 6.85 -0.43 -5.16
N PHE A 36 6.57 0.75 -4.60
CA PHE A 36 7.47 1.35 -3.61
C PHE A 36 7.52 0.64 -2.25
N ALA A 37 6.37 0.23 -1.72
CA ALA A 37 6.35 -0.38 -0.40
C ALA A 37 6.95 -1.78 -0.45
N ARG A 38 7.71 -2.14 0.58
CA ARG A 38 8.18 -3.51 0.74
C ARG A 38 7.01 -4.51 0.75
N PRO A 39 7.19 -5.72 0.21
CA PRO A 39 6.11 -6.71 0.12
C PRO A 39 5.56 -7.15 1.49
N ASP A 40 6.35 -7.06 2.55
CA ASP A 40 5.97 -7.39 3.93
C ASP A 40 5.24 -6.24 4.66
N SER A 41 5.12 -5.06 4.03
CA SER A 41 4.42 -3.92 4.61
C SER A 41 2.90 -4.11 4.65
N LEU A 42 2.28 -3.62 5.72
CA LEU A 42 0.83 -3.47 5.85
C LEU A 42 0.45 -2.03 5.54
N LEU A 43 -0.34 -1.86 4.48
CA LEU A 43 -0.87 -0.57 4.06
C LEU A 43 -2.39 -0.66 4.01
N ASN A 44 -3.07 0.21 4.76
CA ASN A 44 -4.51 0.21 4.97
C ASN A 44 -5.06 -1.20 5.32
N GLY A 45 -4.36 -1.87 6.24
CA GLY A 45 -4.68 -3.24 6.69
C GLY A 45 -4.45 -4.34 5.64
N LYS A 46 -3.87 -4.03 4.48
CA LYS A 46 -3.59 -5.00 3.41
C LYS A 46 -2.10 -5.25 3.30
N LEU A 47 -1.72 -6.52 3.26
CA LEU A 47 -0.35 -6.92 2.98
C LEU A 47 -0.04 -6.62 1.51
N VAL A 48 1.01 -5.83 1.27
CA VAL A 48 1.41 -5.40 -0.08
C VAL A 48 1.63 -6.61 -0.99
N HIS A 49 2.30 -7.66 -0.49
CA HIS A 49 2.48 -8.90 -1.24
C HIS A 49 1.16 -9.52 -1.73
N GLN A 50 0.14 -9.57 -0.88
CA GLN A 50 -1.16 -10.11 -1.26
C GLN A 50 -1.88 -9.22 -2.29
N THR A 51 -1.73 -7.91 -2.19
CA THR A 51 -2.26 -6.99 -3.22
C THR A 51 -1.59 -7.28 -4.55
N ARG A 52 -0.25 -7.38 -4.61
CA ARG A 52 0.48 -7.68 -5.86
C ARG A 52 0.11 -9.03 -6.46
N GLN A 53 -0.09 -10.07 -5.63
CA GLN A 53 -0.62 -11.35 -6.10
C GLN A 53 -2.02 -11.23 -6.72
N LYS A 54 -2.90 -10.39 -6.15
CA LYS A 54 -4.24 -10.12 -6.73
C LYS A 54 -4.15 -9.37 -8.05
N LEU A 55 -3.21 -8.43 -8.18
CA LEU A 55 -2.95 -7.72 -9.44
C LEU A 55 -2.51 -8.72 -10.54
N GLY A 56 -1.60 -9.64 -10.23
CA GLY A 56 -1.21 -10.70 -11.17
C GLY A 56 -2.37 -11.63 -11.57
N LYS A 57 -3.23 -12.00 -10.61
CA LYS A 57 -4.47 -12.77 -10.89
C LYS A 57 -5.44 -12.02 -11.78
N GLN A 58 -5.54 -10.69 -11.62
CA GLN A 58 -6.41 -9.86 -12.45
C GLN A 58 -5.85 -9.74 -13.86
N LEU A 59 -4.54 -9.53 -14.02
CA LEU A 59 -3.86 -9.50 -15.31
C LEU A 59 -4.08 -10.80 -16.09
N ALA A 60 -3.99 -11.96 -15.43
CA ALA A 60 -4.24 -13.26 -16.07
C ALA A 60 -5.69 -13.43 -16.59
N LYS A 61 -6.67 -12.75 -15.97
CA LYS A 61 -8.06 -12.75 -16.44
C LYS A 61 -8.28 -11.79 -17.61
N GLU A 62 -7.66 -10.62 -17.56
CA GLU A 62 -7.84 -9.56 -18.56
C GLU A 62 -7.05 -9.85 -19.84
N SER A 63 -5.88 -10.48 -19.70
CA SER A 63 -4.98 -10.79 -20.82
C SER A 63 -4.38 -12.19 -20.63
N PRO A 64 -5.16 -13.26 -20.81
CA PRO A 64 -4.64 -14.62 -20.79
C PRO A 64 -3.67 -14.84 -21.95
N ALA A 65 -2.58 -15.56 -21.70
CA ALA A 65 -1.59 -15.91 -22.72
C ALA A 65 -1.53 -17.43 -22.91
N HIS A 66 -1.37 -17.87 -24.16
CA HIS A 66 -1.01 -19.27 -24.45
C HIS A 66 0.51 -19.42 -24.30
N ALA A 67 0.94 -19.75 -23.09
CA ALA A 67 2.35 -19.85 -22.72
C ALA A 67 2.59 -21.08 -21.85
N ASP A 68 3.82 -21.60 -21.89
CA ASP A 68 4.21 -22.79 -21.14
C ASP A 68 4.60 -22.47 -19.69
N ILE A 69 5.20 -21.30 -19.43
CA ILE A 69 5.76 -20.91 -18.13
C ILE A 69 5.55 -19.41 -17.88
N VAL A 70 5.39 -19.03 -16.61
CA VAL A 70 5.43 -17.65 -16.12
C VAL A 70 6.64 -17.47 -15.19
N VAL A 71 7.47 -16.46 -15.45
CA VAL A 71 8.67 -16.17 -14.66
C VAL A 71 8.60 -14.71 -14.17
N PRO A 72 8.79 -14.45 -12.87
CA PRO A 72 8.85 -13.08 -12.35
C PRO A 72 10.19 -12.43 -12.69
N VAL A 73 10.20 -11.09 -12.75
CA VAL A 73 11.45 -10.33 -12.63
C VAL A 73 11.81 -10.24 -11.14
N PRO A 74 13.00 -10.72 -10.72
CA PRO A 74 13.40 -10.64 -9.32
C PRO A 74 13.48 -9.19 -8.81
N ASP A 75 13.12 -8.99 -7.55
CA ASP A 75 13.29 -7.77 -6.76
C ASP A 75 12.71 -6.49 -7.39
N SER A 76 11.37 -6.36 -7.28
CA SER A 76 10.61 -5.13 -7.60
C SER A 76 9.79 -4.62 -6.42
#